data_AF-A0AAN8XBD8-F1
#
_entry.id   AF-A0AAN8XBD8-F1
#
_cell.length_a   1.000
_cell.length_b   1.000
_cell.length_c   1.000
_cell.angle_alpha   90.00
_cell.angle_beta   90.00
_cell.angle_gamma   90.00
#
_symmetry.space_group_name_H-M   'P 1'
#
loop_
_entity.id
_entity.type
_entity.pdbx_description
1 polymer ?
#
loop_
_entity_poly.entity_id
_entity_poly.type
_entity_poly.pdbx_seq_one_letter_code
_entity_poly.pdbx_strand_id
1 'polypeptide(L)'
;MEQLATPDSPPKIPLGLAGCEEEMQDPQKEKSSISFTSFNYINSIVGSGVIGMPFALHSAGFGVGLLLLLLVAVITDVALCLMIAVARTVNVNTYQHLVRSAFGRPGFIVTSCLQFLYPFI
;
A
#
# COMPACT_ATOMS: atom_id res chain seq x y z
N MET A 1 21.11 -20.36 -51.64
CA MET A 1 21.91 -21.05 -50.62
C MET A 1 22.17 -20.04 -49.52
N GLU A 2 22.02 -20.47 -48.26
CA GLU A 2 22.22 -19.73 -47.00
C GLU A 2 21.11 -18.70 -46.66
N GLN A 3 20.11 -19.04 -45.84
CA GLN A 3 20.09 -19.06 -44.36
C GLN A 3 20.52 -17.73 -43.72
N LEU A 4 19.55 -16.99 -43.19
CA LEU A 4 19.76 -16.28 -41.93
C LEU A 4 18.56 -16.55 -41.01
N ALA A 5 18.76 -17.48 -40.09
CA ALA A 5 17.90 -17.74 -38.97
C ALA A 5 17.77 -16.48 -38.10
N THR A 6 16.53 -16.05 -37.84
CA THR A 6 16.21 -15.35 -36.59
C THR A 6 15.37 -16.32 -35.76
N PRO A 7 15.96 -16.98 -34.76
CA PRO A 7 15.23 -17.84 -33.85
C PRO A 7 14.45 -17.00 -32.82
N ASP A 8 13.27 -17.52 -32.48
CA ASP A 8 12.48 -17.24 -31.27
C ASP A 8 11.52 -16.04 -31.29
N SER A 9 10.34 -16.28 -31.89
CA SER A 9 9.11 -15.60 -31.49
C SER A 9 8.67 -16.20 -30.16
N PRO A 10 8.71 -15.47 -29.02
CA PRO A 10 8.25 -16.04 -27.76
C PRO A 10 6.73 -16.30 -27.83
N PRO A 11 6.24 -17.39 -27.22
CA PRO A 11 4.82 -17.74 -27.23
C PRO A 11 3.99 -16.66 -26.54
N LYS A 12 2.80 -16.38 -27.10
CA LYS A 12 1.78 -15.52 -26.49
C LYS A 12 1.22 -16.24 -25.26
N ILE A 13 1.86 -16.04 -24.12
CA ILE A 13 1.32 -16.44 -22.82
C ILE A 13 0.14 -15.50 -22.53
N PRO A 14 -1.08 -15.99 -22.27
CA PRO A 14 -2.15 -15.14 -21.76
C PRO A 14 -1.72 -14.61 -20.40
N LEU A 15 -1.30 -13.35 -20.34
CA LEU A 15 -0.89 -12.66 -19.11
C LEU A 15 -2.13 -12.26 -18.29
N GLY A 16 -2.96 -13.24 -17.99
CA GLY A 16 -3.75 -13.25 -16.79
C GLY A 16 -2.85 -13.81 -15.68
N LEU A 17 -2.66 -13.03 -14.63
CA LEU A 17 -2.03 -13.43 -13.36
C LEU A 17 -0.49 -13.41 -13.33
N ALA A 18 0.08 -12.21 -13.24
CA ALA A 18 1.24 -11.99 -12.37
C ALA A 18 1.26 -10.51 -12.01
N GLY A 19 1.19 -10.22 -10.72
CA GLY A 19 1.30 -8.85 -10.22
C GLY A 19 2.64 -8.24 -10.61
N CYS A 20 2.59 -6.99 -11.06
CA CYS A 20 3.69 -6.05 -10.94
C CYS A 20 3.03 -4.68 -10.80
N GLU A 21 3.04 -4.15 -9.58
CA GLU A 21 2.81 -2.73 -9.32
C GLU A 21 3.93 -1.96 -10.01
N GLU A 22 3.69 -1.56 -11.26
CA GLU A 22 4.54 -0.65 -12.02
C GLU A 22 4.00 0.78 -11.78
N GLU A 23 4.50 1.44 -10.72
CA GLU A 23 4.46 2.89 -10.61
C GLU A 23 5.43 3.48 -11.66
N MET A 24 4.98 3.55 -12.91
CA MET A 24 5.64 4.30 -13.97
C MET A 24 4.69 5.35 -14.53
N GLN A 25 4.88 6.58 -14.05
CA GLN A 25 4.25 7.79 -14.53
C GLN A 25 4.82 8.15 -15.93
N ASP A 26 4.02 7.99 -16.99
CA ASP A 26 4.23 8.61 -18.31
C ASP A 26 2.89 8.84 -19.04
N PRO A 27 2.74 9.88 -19.89
CA PRO A 27 1.48 10.56 -20.13
C PRO A 27 0.70 9.97 -21.31
N GLN A 28 -0.06 8.90 -21.08
CA GLN A 28 -1.27 8.62 -21.88
C GLN A 28 -2.34 7.92 -21.03
N LYS A 29 -3.06 8.75 -20.26
CA LYS A 29 -4.52 8.71 -20.08
C LYS A 29 -5.20 7.33 -19.97
N GLU A 30 -4.88 6.58 -18.93
CA GLU A 30 -5.88 5.87 -18.14
C GLU A 30 -5.56 6.11 -16.66
N LYS A 31 -6.06 7.22 -16.10
CA LYS A 31 -6.03 7.40 -14.64
C LYS A 31 -6.89 6.28 -14.07
N SER A 32 -6.31 5.41 -13.24
CA SER A 32 -7.07 4.42 -12.48
C SER A 32 -8.25 5.11 -11.82
N SER A 33 -9.45 4.59 -12.06
CA SER A 33 -10.67 5.18 -11.50
C SER A 33 -10.54 5.22 -9.98
N ILE A 34 -11.00 6.30 -9.34
CA ILE A 34 -10.96 6.47 -7.87
C ILE A 34 -11.57 5.23 -7.18
N SER A 35 -12.60 4.64 -7.79
CA SER A 35 -13.20 3.39 -7.32
C SER A 35 -12.21 2.22 -7.32
N PHE A 36 -11.43 2.02 -8.40
CA PHE A 36 -10.46 0.93 -8.51
C PHE A 36 -9.32 1.08 -7.49
N THR A 37 -8.76 2.28 -7.35
CA THR A 37 -7.73 2.57 -6.34
C THR A 37 -8.25 2.36 -4.91
N SER A 38 -9.49 2.77 -4.63
CA SER A 38 -10.13 2.55 -3.32
C SER A 38 -10.35 1.07 -3.02
N PHE A 39 -10.78 0.28 -4.01
CA PHE A 39 -10.96 -1.17 -3.82
C PHE A 39 -9.65 -1.89 -3.57
N ASN A 40 -8.58 -1.53 -4.27
CA ASN A 40 -7.25 -2.10 -4.01
C ASN A 40 -6.77 -1.76 -2.59
N TYR A 41 -6.95 -0.52 -2.14
CA TYR A 41 -6.61 -0.11 -0.79
C TYR A 41 -7.38 -0.90 0.28
N ILE A 42 -8.70 -1.06 0.09
CA ILE A 42 -9.54 -1.84 1.01
C ILE A 42 -9.10 -3.30 1.04
N ASN A 43 -8.83 -3.92 -0.10
CA ASN A 43 -8.38 -5.31 -0.17
C ASN A 43 -7.05 -5.52 0.57
N SER A 44 -6.11 -4.58 0.48
CA SER A 44 -4.84 -4.64 1.22
C SER A 44 -5.04 -4.52 2.74
N ILE A 45 -5.93 -3.63 3.20
CA ILE A 45 -6.24 -3.50 4.64
C ILE A 45 -6.94 -4.76 5.16
N VAL A 46 -7.98 -5.21 4.46
CA VAL A 46 -8.76 -6.39 4.86
C VAL A 46 -7.89 -7.64 4.85
N GLY A 47 -7.01 -7.82 3.86
CA GLY A 47 -6.14 -8.98 3.75
C GLY A 47 -5.22 -9.18 4.96
N SER A 48 -4.64 -8.10 5.50
CA SER A 48 -3.82 -8.18 6.73
C SER A 48 -4.67 -8.22 8.02
N GLY A 49 -5.80 -7.53 8.03
CA GLY A 49 -6.65 -7.41 9.21
C GLY A 49 -7.56 -8.60 9.52
N VAL A 50 -8.01 -9.34 8.49
CA VAL A 50 -9.03 -10.38 8.63
C VAL A 50 -8.61 -11.54 9.54
N ILE A 51 -7.31 -11.82 9.63
CA ILE A 51 -6.79 -12.88 10.50
C ILE A 51 -6.70 -12.42 11.97
N GLY A 52 -6.34 -11.16 12.21
CA GLY A 52 -6.11 -10.63 13.56
C GLY A 52 -7.34 -10.06 14.26
N MET A 53 -8.26 -9.43 13.51
CA MET A 53 -9.48 -8.84 14.05
C MET A 53 -10.37 -9.81 14.86
N PRO A 54 -10.67 -11.05 14.39
CA PRO A 54 -11.50 -11.97 15.17
C PRO A 54 -10.81 -12.42 16.46
N PHE A 55 -9.49 -12.60 16.44
CA PHE A 55 -8.71 -12.95 17.63
C PHE A 55 -8.71 -11.83 18.66
N ALA A 56 -8.52 -10.57 18.22
CA ALA A 56 -8.60 -9.40 19.07
C ALA A 56 -10.00 -9.23 19.69
N LEU A 57 -11.06 -9.43 18.90
CA LEU A 57 -12.45 -9.35 19.36
C LEU A 57 -12.79 -10.45 20.37
N HIS A 58 -12.34 -11.69 20.14
CA HIS A 58 -12.55 -12.81 21.04
C HIS A 58 -11.80 -12.62 22.37
N SER A 59 -10.55 -12.16 22.32
CA SER A 59 -9.71 -12.00 23.51
C SER A 59 -10.11 -10.81 24.39
N ALA A 60 -10.67 -9.74 23.81
CA ALA A 60 -11.17 -8.58 24.55
C ALA A 60 -12.62 -8.75 25.06
N GLY A 61 -13.38 -9.70 24.52
CA GLY A 61 -14.83 -9.83 24.73
C GLY A 61 -15.63 -8.89 23.82
N PHE A 62 -16.86 -9.29 23.45
CA PHE A 62 -17.64 -8.66 22.37
C PHE A 62 -17.86 -7.14 22.54
N GLY A 63 -18.25 -6.69 23.74
CA GLY A 63 -18.52 -5.27 23.99
C GLY A 63 -17.26 -4.40 23.97
N VAL A 64 -16.21 -4.82 24.68
CA VAL A 64 -14.94 -4.08 24.74
C VAL A 64 -14.20 -4.14 23.42
N GLY A 65 -14.20 -5.29 22.73
CA GLY A 65 -13.59 -5.43 21.42
C GLY A 65 -14.28 -4.57 20.35
N LEU A 66 -15.61 -4.42 20.37
CA LEU A 66 -16.30 -3.49 19.48
C LEU A 66 -15.96 -2.02 19.77
N LEU A 67 -15.86 -1.65 21.05
CA LEU A 67 -15.42 -0.31 21.44
C LEU A 67 -13.99 -0.02 20.99
N LEU A 68 -13.08 -1.00 21.13
CA LEU A 68 -11.70 -0.89 20.65
C LEU A 68 -11.64 -0.79 19.12
N LEU A 69 -12.46 -1.53 18.38
CA LEU A 69 -12.57 -1.40 16.92
C LEU A 69 -13.02 0.00 16.50
N LEU A 70 -14.02 0.59 17.17
CA LEU A 70 -14.44 1.97 16.93
C LEU A 70 -13.34 2.97 17.25
N LEU A 71 -12.62 2.78 18.36
CA LEU A 71 -11.50 3.63 18.73
C LEU A 71 -10.39 3.58 17.67
N VAL A 72 -9.99 2.38 17.25
CA VAL A 72 -9.00 2.19 16.18
C VAL A 72 -9.49 2.78 14.85
N ALA A 73 -10.78 2.68 14.54
CA ALA A 73 -11.35 3.31 13.35
C ALA A 73 -11.21 4.84 13.37
N VAL A 74 -11.50 5.49 14.52
CA VAL A 74 -11.29 6.94 14.69
C VAL A 74 -9.81 7.30 14.56
N ILE A 75 -8.90 6.55 15.19
CA ILE A 75 -7.45 6.78 15.06
C ILE A 75 -7.02 6.66 13.60
N THR A 76 -7.50 5.65 12.89
CA THR A 76 -7.16 5.40 11.49
C THR A 76 -7.66 6.54 10.59
N ASP A 77 -8.88 7.03 10.81
CA ASP A 77 -9.43 8.17 10.07
C ASP A 77 -8.61 9.45 10.29
N VAL A 78 -8.25 9.75 11.54
CA VAL A 78 -7.39 10.90 11.87
C VAL A 78 -6.00 10.75 11.25
N ALA A 79 -5.41 9.55 11.27
CA ALA A 79 -4.11 9.28 10.65
C ALA A 79 -4.15 9.47 9.13
N LEU A 80 -5.22 9.02 8.46
CA LEU A 80 -5.43 9.25 7.03
C LEU A 80 -5.58 10.74 6.72
N CYS A 81 -6.39 11.47 7.50
CA CYS A 81 -6.56 12.91 7.33
C CYS A 81 -5.22 13.65 7.47
N LEU A 82 -4.43 13.30 8.51
CA LEU A 82 -3.10 13.87 8.72
C LEU A 82 -2.16 13.55 7.54
N MET A 83 -2.14 12.31 7.08
CA MET A 83 -1.32 11.89 5.93
C MET A 83 -1.69 12.71 4.68
N ILE A 84 -2.98 12.85 4.38
CA ILE A 84 -3.46 13.63 3.23
C ILE A 84 -3.10 15.11 3.39
N ALA A 85 -3.25 15.69 4.58
CA ALA A 85 -2.89 17.08 4.85
C ALA A 85 -1.40 17.33 4.59
N VAL A 86 -0.53 16.46 5.10
CA VAL A 86 0.91 16.54 4.85
C VAL A 86 1.20 16.34 3.36
N ALA A 87 0.63 15.32 2.72
CA ALA A 87 0.82 15.04 1.29
C ALA A 87 0.52 16.25 0.40
N ARG A 88 -0.56 16.98 0.72
CA ARG A 88 -0.92 18.22 0.02
C ARG A 88 0.10 19.34 0.20
N THR A 89 0.77 19.41 1.35
CA THR A 89 1.80 20.43 1.62
C THR A 89 3.11 20.13 0.91
N VAL A 90 3.55 18.87 0.86
CA VAL A 90 4.87 18.50 0.31
C VAL A 90 4.84 18.17 -1.18
N ASN A 91 3.68 17.86 -1.76
CA ASN A 91 3.53 17.42 -3.15
C ASN A 91 4.38 16.17 -3.49
N VAL A 92 4.55 15.26 -2.52
CA VAL A 92 5.28 13.99 -2.68
C VAL A 92 4.32 12.82 -2.44
N ASN A 93 4.45 11.76 -3.24
CA ASN A 93 3.55 10.59 -3.18
C ASN A 93 4.08 9.46 -2.29
N THR A 94 5.36 9.48 -1.93
CA THR A 94 6.00 8.41 -1.15
C THR A 94 5.96 8.70 0.34
N TYR A 95 5.61 7.70 1.14
CA TYR A 95 5.55 7.79 2.59
C TYR A 95 6.89 8.25 3.23
N GLN A 96 8.02 7.73 2.76
CA GLN A 96 9.35 8.14 3.26
C GLN A 96 9.64 9.64 3.07
N HIS A 97 9.21 10.21 1.93
CA HIS A 97 9.39 11.64 1.64
C HIS A 97 8.38 12.52 2.41
N LEU A 98 7.16 12.00 2.62
CA LEU A 98 6.14 12.61 3.49
C LEU A 98 6.68 12.77 4.91
N VAL A 99 7.17 11.68 5.50
CA VAL A 99 7.67 11.63 6.88
C VAL A 99 8.95 12.47 7.01
N ARG A 100 9.83 12.46 5.99
CA ARG A 100 11.02 13.32 5.95
C ARG A 100 10.64 14.80 6.02
N SER A 101 9.53 15.19 5.44
CA SER A 101 9.11 16.60 5.42
C SER A 101 8.31 16.99 6.66
N ALA A 102 7.56 16.05 7.25
CA ALA A 102 6.86 16.26 8.52
C ALA A 102 7.80 16.29 9.75
N PHE A 103 8.80 15.41 9.80
CA PHE A 103 9.69 15.22 10.96
C PHE A 103 11.18 15.48 10.68
N GLY A 104 11.54 15.84 9.45
CA GLY A 104 12.91 16.08 9.04
C GLY A 104 13.71 14.80 8.71
N ARG A 105 15.05 14.93 8.65
CA ARG A 105 15.98 13.82 8.41
C ARG A 105 15.84 12.61 9.36
N PRO A 106 15.58 12.75 10.67
CA PRO A 106 15.46 11.57 11.54
C PRO A 106 14.26 10.69 11.18
N GLY A 107 13.13 11.30 10.77
CA GLY A 107 11.94 10.55 10.38
C GLY A 107 12.17 9.60 9.19
N PHE A 108 12.99 10.01 8.22
CA PHE A 108 13.36 9.16 7.09
C PHE A 108 14.15 7.91 7.51
N ILE A 109 15.11 8.07 8.41
CA ILE A 109 15.96 6.96 8.86
C ILE A 109 15.11 5.96 9.65
N VAL A 110 14.28 6.45 10.57
CA VAL A 110 13.38 5.60 11.38
C VAL A 110 12.44 4.79 10.49
N THR A 111 11.73 5.42 9.55
CA THR A 111 10.81 4.72 8.65
C THR A 111 11.53 3.67 7.79
N SER A 112 12.72 4.00 7.29
CA SER A 112 13.50 3.08 6.45
C SER A 112 14.01 1.87 7.25
N CYS A 113 14.48 2.09 8.48
CA CYS A 113 14.90 1.02 9.37
C CYS A 113 13.72 0.14 9.79
N LEU A 114 12.55 0.73 10.07
CA LEU A 114 11.36 -0.01 10.50
C LEU A 114 10.83 -0.92 9.38
N GLN A 115 10.80 -0.45 8.14
CA GLN A 115 10.39 -1.25 6.99
C GLN A 115 11.35 -2.42 6.73
N PHE A 116 12.66 -2.19 6.91
CA PHE A 116 13.65 -3.25 6.83
C PHE A 116 13.49 -4.27 7.95
N LEU A 117 13.14 -3.84 9.16
CA LEU A 117 13.01 -4.70 10.34
C LEU A 117 11.69 -5.49 10.36
N TYR A 118 10.59 -4.92 9.86
CA TYR A 118 9.25 -5.53 9.83
C TYR A 118 9.17 -6.99 9.35
N PRO A 119 9.90 -7.42 8.29
CA PRO A 119 9.91 -8.83 7.88
C PRO A 119 10.75 -9.77 8.76
N PHE A 120 11.55 -9.25 9.69
CA PHE A 120 12.39 -10.04 10.61
C PHE A 120 11.79 -10.19 12.01
N ILE A 121 10.68 -9.51 12.30
CA ILE A 121 9.91 -9.61 13.56
C ILE A 121 8.75 -10.58 13.34
#